data_AF-A0A3S1G7G9-F1
#
_entry.id   AF-A0A3S1G7G9-F1
#
_cell.length_a   1.000
_cell.length_b   1.000
_cell.length_c   1.000
_cell.angle_alpha   90.00
_cell.angle_beta   90.00
_cell.angle_gamma   90.00
#
_symmetry.space_group_name_H-M   'P 1'
#
loop_
_entity.id
_entity.type
_entity.pdbx_description
1 polymer ?
#
loop_
_entity_poly.entity_id
_entity_poly.type
_entity_poly.pdbx_seq_one_letter_code
_entity_poly.pdbx_strand_id
1 'polypeptide(L)'
;MRHFGGLVDAIGGFAKDRSGNFAVLFGIVASVLALGAGFAVNVSQLSNAKSSLQGVVDAAVTSTARDLTTGVIKEADANTSVQAFLNANSQAGILSADQIVLDKLTVDKIAKTVQADVYVDVGLYFPIFSMGDMKRVAASTTAVYSDKTIEVAMMLDVTGSMAGQKIIDLRTAAANAVDSFLSGQDPAKPRVRVSIVPYANSVNAGALAGSSVYVETSTSQRKQAPGNGAVQY
;
A
#
# COMPACT_ATOMS: atom_id res chain seq x y z
N MET A 1 84.42 -5.98 31.46
CA MET A 1 83.38 -4.94 31.60
C MET A 1 83.12 -4.25 30.24
N ARG A 2 82.46 -4.90 29.26
CA ARG A 2 82.19 -4.32 27.92
C ARG A 2 80.83 -4.74 27.33
N HIS A 3 79.75 -4.74 28.12
CA HIS A 3 78.41 -5.13 27.63
C HIS A 3 77.29 -4.10 27.80
N PHE A 4 77.59 -2.88 28.28
CA PHE A 4 76.57 -1.83 28.44
C PHE A 4 76.51 -0.80 27.29
N GLY A 5 77.47 -0.80 26.36
CA GLY A 5 77.49 0.18 25.25
C GLY A 5 76.39 -0.03 24.20
N GLY A 6 76.16 -1.27 23.77
CA GLY A 6 75.20 -1.56 22.69
C GLY A 6 73.73 -1.34 23.09
N LEU A 7 73.40 -1.43 24.38
CA LEU A 7 72.04 -1.19 24.88
C LEU A 7 71.72 0.31 24.93
N VAL A 8 72.73 1.14 25.23
CA VAL A 8 72.61 2.61 25.23
C VAL A 8 72.50 3.14 23.80
N ASP A 9 73.24 2.56 22.85
CA ASP A 9 73.12 2.91 21.42
C ASP A 9 71.80 2.46 20.80
N ALA A 10 71.27 1.28 21.19
CA ALA A 10 69.95 0.81 20.75
C ALA A 10 68.80 1.69 21.27
N ILE A 11 68.87 2.13 22.54
CA ILE A 11 67.88 3.06 23.13
C ILE A 11 68.02 4.45 22.50
N GLY A 12 69.24 4.92 22.25
CA GLY A 12 69.50 6.18 21.54
C GLY A 12 69.03 6.17 20.08
N GLY A 13 69.10 5.01 19.41
CA GLY A 13 68.54 4.76 18.09
C GLY A 13 67.01 4.77 18.09
N PHE A 14 66.38 4.08 19.03
CA PHE A 14 64.92 4.07 19.19
C PHE A 14 64.35 5.46 19.53
N ALA A 15 65.02 6.23 20.38
CA ALA A 15 64.62 7.59 20.74
C ALA A 15 64.79 8.62 19.59
N LYS A 16 65.66 8.33 18.61
CA LYS A 16 65.85 9.15 17.40
C LYS A 16 65.02 8.69 16.21
N ASP A 17 64.35 7.54 16.32
CA ASP A 17 63.60 6.95 15.23
C ASP A 17 62.25 7.65 15.02
N ARG A 18 62.20 8.52 14.01
CA ARG A 18 60.98 9.26 13.62
C ARG A 18 59.94 8.37 12.91
N SER A 19 60.27 7.14 12.54
CA SER A 19 59.35 6.22 11.86
C SER A 19 58.19 5.76 12.78
N GLY A 20 58.39 5.73 14.10
CA GLY A 20 57.35 5.43 15.08
C GLY A 20 56.23 6.48 15.15
N ASN A 21 56.54 7.76 14.89
CA ASN A 21 55.54 8.82 14.91
C ASN A 21 54.51 8.68 13.76
N PHE A 22 54.95 8.19 12.60
CA PHE A 22 54.04 7.86 11.50
C PHE A 22 53.11 6.71 11.88
N ALA A 23 53.64 5.65 12.50
CA ALA A 23 52.84 4.51 12.94
C ALA A 23 51.77 4.90 13.98
N VAL A 24 52.11 5.77 14.94
CA VAL A 24 51.17 6.28 15.95
C VAL A 24 50.07 7.14 15.31
N LEU A 25 50.44 8.11 14.46
CA LEU A 25 49.46 8.95 13.75
C LEU A 25 48.57 8.14 12.81
N PHE A 26 49.16 7.18 12.08
CA PHE A 26 48.43 6.26 11.23
C PHE A 26 47.43 5.44 12.03
N GLY A 27 47.84 4.87 13.18
CA GLY A 27 46.97 4.10 14.06
C GLY A 27 45.76 4.91 14.54
N ILE A 28 45.97 6.17 14.94
CA ILE A 28 44.88 7.07 15.35
C ILE A 28 43.93 7.36 14.18
N VAL A 29 44.46 7.76 13.03
CA VAL A 29 43.65 8.11 11.85
C VAL A 29 42.90 6.88 11.32
N ALA A 30 43.57 5.74 11.19
CA ALA A 30 42.96 4.49 10.75
C ALA A 30 41.84 4.06 11.70
N SER A 31 42.02 4.23 13.02
CA SER A 31 40.98 3.92 14.01
C SER A 31 39.76 4.83 13.85
N VAL A 32 39.97 6.14 13.69
CA VAL A 32 38.87 7.09 13.46
C VAL A 32 38.12 6.78 12.16
N LEU A 33 38.84 6.46 11.08
CA LEU A 33 38.23 6.07 9.81
C LEU A 33 37.46 4.75 9.92
N ALA A 34 38.00 3.76 10.62
CA ALA A 34 37.33 2.48 10.85
C ALA A 34 36.04 2.66 11.67
N LEU A 35 36.07 3.52 12.70
CA LEU A 35 34.87 3.88 13.45
C LEU A 35 33.84 4.59 12.57
N GLY A 36 34.28 5.53 11.73
CA GLY A 36 33.39 6.20 10.77
C GLY A 36 32.72 5.22 9.79
N ALA A 37 33.48 4.26 9.27
CA ALA A 37 32.95 3.21 8.39
C ALA A 37 31.95 2.30 9.11
N GLY A 38 32.27 1.85 10.33
CA GLY A 38 31.35 1.02 11.15
C GLY A 38 30.04 1.74 11.46
N PHE A 39 30.10 3.03 11.77
CA PHE A 39 28.91 3.85 11.99
C PHE A 39 28.06 3.97 10.71
N ALA A 40 28.69 4.24 9.56
CA ALA A 40 27.99 4.32 8.28
C ALA A 40 27.29 3.01 7.90
N VAL A 41 27.92 1.85 8.16
CA VAL A 41 27.32 0.53 7.93
C VAL A 41 26.07 0.34 8.80
N ASN A 42 26.11 0.67 10.09
CA ASN A 42 24.95 0.57 10.96
C ASN A 42 23.80 1.49 10.52
N VAL A 43 24.10 2.72 10.10
CA VAL A 43 23.09 3.65 9.59
C VAL A 43 22.43 3.07 8.33
N SER A 44 23.23 2.53 7.41
CA SER A 44 22.72 1.86 6.21
C SER A 44 21.85 0.64 6.57
N GLN A 45 22.29 -0.18 7.52
CA GLN A 45 21.53 -1.33 8.03
C GLN A 45 20.16 -0.91 8.58
N LEU A 46 20.11 0.08 9.48
CA LEU A 46 18.86 0.57 10.08
C LEU A 46 17.94 1.22 9.04
N SER A 47 18.51 1.95 8.09
CA SER A 47 17.75 2.55 6.98
C SER A 47 17.11 1.48 6.10
N ASN A 48 17.85 0.44 5.76
CA ASN A 48 17.35 -0.70 4.98
C ASN A 48 16.29 -1.49 5.76
N ALA A 49 16.50 -1.74 7.06
CA ALA A 49 15.52 -2.40 7.91
C ALA A 49 14.22 -1.60 8.00
N LYS A 50 14.30 -0.27 8.17
CA LYS A 50 13.13 0.62 8.18
C LYS A 50 12.38 0.57 6.85
N SER A 51 13.12 0.66 5.73
CA SER A 51 12.52 0.66 4.40
C SER A 51 11.83 -0.67 4.09
N SER A 52 12.45 -1.80 4.49
CA SER A 52 11.84 -3.12 4.36
C SER A 52 10.59 -3.26 5.23
N LEU A 53 10.67 -2.85 6.51
CA LEU A 53 9.54 -2.91 7.43
C LEU A 53 8.36 -2.08 6.92
N GLN A 54 8.62 -0.88 6.40
CA GLN A 54 7.61 -0.02 5.77
C GLN A 54 6.95 -0.72 4.58
N GLY A 55 7.73 -1.27 3.64
CA GLY A 55 7.16 -1.98 2.50
C GLY A 55 6.28 -3.18 2.89
N VAL A 56 6.67 -3.93 3.92
CA VAL A 56 5.90 -5.07 4.42
C VAL A 56 4.59 -4.63 5.07
N VAL A 57 4.63 -3.63 5.97
CA VAL A 57 3.40 -3.14 6.63
C VAL A 57 2.47 -2.43 5.64
N ASP A 58 3.02 -1.72 4.64
CA ASP A 58 2.24 -1.12 3.56
C ASP A 58 1.45 -2.18 2.80
N ALA A 59 2.12 -3.24 2.35
CA ALA A 59 1.46 -4.35 1.67
C ALA A 59 0.39 -5.03 2.55
N ALA A 60 0.69 -5.25 3.83
CA ALA A 60 -0.22 -5.89 4.79
C ALA A 60 -1.49 -5.06 5.03
N VAL A 61 -1.32 -3.76 5.29
CA VAL A 61 -2.42 -2.83 5.58
C VAL A 61 -3.24 -2.57 4.32
N THR A 62 -2.61 -2.37 3.16
CA THR A 62 -3.33 -2.19 1.89
C THR A 62 -4.11 -3.44 1.48
N SER A 63 -3.53 -4.65 1.62
CA SER A 63 -4.27 -5.87 1.30
C SER A 63 -5.45 -6.09 2.25
N THR A 64 -5.26 -5.86 3.55
CA THR A 64 -6.35 -5.94 4.52
C THR A 64 -7.46 -4.92 4.22
N ALA A 65 -7.10 -3.68 3.87
CA ALA A 65 -8.07 -2.67 3.46
C ALA A 65 -8.84 -3.08 2.18
N ARG A 66 -8.19 -3.74 1.23
CA ARG A 66 -8.84 -4.32 0.05
C ARG A 66 -9.84 -5.41 0.46
N ASP A 67 -9.44 -6.34 1.32
CA ASP A 67 -10.31 -7.46 1.72
C ASP A 67 -11.51 -7.01 2.55
N LEU A 68 -11.35 -5.94 3.36
CA LEU A 68 -12.47 -5.25 4.00
C LEU A 68 -13.39 -4.58 2.98
N THR A 69 -12.81 -3.96 1.95
CA THR A 69 -13.56 -3.29 0.87
C THR A 69 -14.38 -4.29 0.03
N THR A 70 -13.82 -5.45 -0.28
CA THR A 70 -14.50 -6.50 -1.05
C THR A 70 -15.42 -7.37 -0.19
N GLY A 71 -15.36 -7.25 1.13
CA GLY A 71 -16.15 -8.04 2.07
C GLY A 71 -15.65 -9.47 2.25
N VAL A 72 -14.42 -9.77 1.82
CA VAL A 72 -13.74 -11.06 2.01
C VAL A 72 -13.52 -11.33 3.51
N ILE A 73 -13.21 -10.28 4.27
CA ILE A 73 -13.04 -10.35 5.73
C ILE A 73 -13.96 -9.33 6.42
N LYS A 74 -14.26 -9.58 7.70
CA LYS A 74 -14.94 -8.59 8.55
C LYS A 74 -13.91 -7.72 9.26
N GLU A 75 -14.34 -6.54 9.71
CA GLU A 75 -13.49 -5.62 10.49
C GLU A 75 -12.90 -6.28 11.75
N ALA A 76 -13.61 -7.22 12.37
CA ALA A 76 -13.12 -7.98 13.53
C ALA A 76 -11.92 -8.88 13.19
N ASP A 77 -11.78 -9.29 11.93
CA ASP A 77 -10.73 -10.19 11.45
C ASP A 77 -9.52 -9.42 10.89
N ALA A 78 -9.58 -8.07 10.86
CA ALA A 78 -8.52 -7.23 10.30
C ALA A 78 -7.16 -7.45 10.99
N ASN A 79 -7.16 -7.70 12.31
CA ASN A 79 -5.95 -8.00 13.07
C ASN A 79 -5.31 -9.31 12.59
N THR A 80 -6.10 -10.37 12.51
CA THR A 80 -5.64 -11.68 12.01
C THR A 80 -5.11 -11.58 10.58
N SER A 81 -5.78 -10.80 9.73
CA SER A 81 -5.36 -10.55 8.34
C SER A 81 -3.98 -9.85 8.29
N VAL A 82 -3.82 -8.72 8.98
CA VAL A 82 -2.54 -8.00 9.00
C VAL A 82 -1.44 -8.89 9.56
N GLN A 83 -1.67 -9.60 10.66
CA GLN A 83 -0.67 -10.49 11.25
C GLN A 83 -0.27 -11.62 10.28
N ALA A 84 -1.22 -12.22 9.57
CA ALA A 84 -0.92 -13.24 8.57
C ALA A 84 -0.05 -12.69 7.44
N PHE A 85 -0.32 -11.46 6.97
CA PHE A 85 0.52 -10.79 5.98
C PHE A 85 1.92 -10.47 6.50
N LEU A 86 2.05 -9.97 7.73
CA LEU A 86 3.35 -9.68 8.34
C LEU A 86 4.19 -10.95 8.46
N ASN A 87 3.58 -12.07 8.89
CA ASN A 87 4.25 -13.37 9.01
C ASN A 87 4.65 -13.92 7.63
N ALA A 88 3.77 -13.83 6.64
CA ALA A 88 4.06 -14.30 5.28
C ALA A 88 5.20 -13.51 4.61
N ASN A 89 5.40 -12.26 5.00
CA ASN A 89 6.42 -11.37 4.45
C ASN A 89 7.57 -11.08 5.44
N SER A 90 7.72 -11.90 6.49
CA SER A 90 8.69 -11.65 7.57
C SER A 90 10.15 -11.77 7.13
N GLN A 91 10.40 -12.37 5.96
CA GLN A 91 11.75 -12.53 5.38
C GLN A 91 12.08 -11.47 4.31
N ALA A 92 11.32 -10.36 4.25
CA ALA A 92 11.59 -9.32 3.28
C ALA A 92 12.94 -8.61 3.58
N GLY A 93 13.87 -8.70 2.63
CA GLY A 93 15.12 -7.95 2.63
C GLY A 93 16.09 -8.36 3.74
N ILE A 94 16.47 -7.40 4.60
CA ILE A 94 17.45 -7.60 5.70
C ILE A 94 16.80 -8.04 7.02
N LEU A 95 15.48 -8.23 7.03
CA LEU A 95 14.74 -8.64 8.23
C LEU A 95 14.88 -10.14 8.43
N SER A 96 15.03 -10.56 9.69
CA SER A 96 15.01 -11.98 10.04
C SER A 96 13.56 -12.47 10.18
N ALA A 97 13.33 -13.75 9.87
CA ALA A 97 12.02 -14.36 9.97
C ALA A 97 11.39 -14.16 11.36
N ASP A 98 10.07 -13.94 11.38
CA ASP A 98 9.24 -13.83 12.59
C ASP A 98 9.66 -12.75 13.61
N GLN A 99 10.43 -11.74 13.21
CA GLN A 99 10.82 -10.64 14.11
C GLN A 99 9.91 -9.40 14.05
N ILE A 100 9.00 -9.34 13.08
CA ILE A 100 8.08 -8.21 12.94
C ILE A 100 6.96 -8.37 13.96
N VAL A 101 6.84 -7.41 14.87
CA VAL A 101 5.79 -7.38 15.88
C VAL A 101 4.75 -6.33 15.51
N LEU A 102 3.49 -6.73 15.49
CA LEU A 102 2.35 -5.82 15.44
C LEU A 102 2.09 -5.27 16.85
N ASP A 103 2.37 -3.99 17.06
CA ASP A 103 2.18 -3.32 18.34
C ASP A 103 0.71 -2.93 18.54
N LYS A 104 0.13 -2.30 17.50
CA LYS A 104 -1.24 -1.83 17.54
C LYS A 104 -1.87 -1.89 16.16
N LEU A 105 -3.13 -2.31 16.11
CA LEU A 105 -4.00 -2.12 14.96
C LEU A 105 -5.20 -1.27 15.35
N THR A 106 -5.48 -0.23 14.58
CA THR A 106 -6.67 0.62 14.74
C THR A 106 -7.50 0.58 13.48
N VAL A 107 -8.77 0.16 13.60
CA VAL A 107 -9.75 0.26 12.51
C VAL A 107 -10.72 1.39 12.85
N ASP A 108 -10.64 2.48 12.09
CA ASP A 108 -11.57 3.61 12.23
C ASP A 108 -12.71 3.47 11.23
N LYS A 109 -13.92 3.23 11.75
CA LYS A 109 -15.12 3.05 10.93
C LYS A 109 -15.68 4.35 10.37
N ILE A 110 -15.34 5.49 10.98
CA ILE A 110 -15.79 6.82 10.56
C ILE A 110 -14.87 7.32 9.46
N ALA A 111 -13.55 7.29 9.70
CA ALA A 111 -12.56 7.66 8.70
C ALA A 111 -12.37 6.60 7.60
N LYS A 112 -12.91 5.39 7.81
CA LYS A 112 -12.76 4.20 6.95
C LYS A 112 -11.30 3.85 6.73
N THR A 113 -10.53 3.82 7.81
CA THR A 113 -9.09 3.52 7.76
C THR A 113 -8.73 2.30 8.59
N VAL A 114 -7.67 1.62 8.16
CA VAL A 114 -6.94 0.62 8.92
C VAL A 114 -5.53 1.15 9.13
N GLN A 115 -5.12 1.32 10.37
CA GLN A 115 -3.77 1.72 10.74
C GLN A 115 -3.08 0.58 11.49
N ALA A 116 -1.85 0.26 11.09
CA ALA A 116 -0.99 -0.69 11.80
C ALA A 116 0.31 -0.01 12.24
N ASP A 117 0.61 -0.16 13.52
CA ASP A 117 1.89 0.20 14.12
C ASP A 117 2.69 -1.08 14.35
N VAL A 118 3.87 -1.16 13.76
CA VAL A 118 4.75 -2.33 13.82
C VAL A 118 6.15 -1.93 14.26
N TYR A 119 6.88 -2.87 14.87
CA TYR A 119 8.30 -2.70 15.14
C TYR A 119 9.09 -3.99 14.92
N VAL A 120 10.39 -3.81 14.77
CA VAL A 120 11.40 -4.87 14.75
C VAL A 120 12.62 -4.41 15.53
N ASP A 121 13.21 -5.30 16.32
CA ASP A 121 14.46 -5.03 17.01
C ASP A 121 15.62 -5.57 16.17
N VAL A 122 16.51 -4.69 15.71
CA VAL A 122 17.61 -5.01 14.79
C VAL A 122 18.94 -5.04 15.54
N GLY A 123 19.67 -6.15 15.44
CA GLY A 123 21.03 -6.27 15.96
C GLY A 123 22.03 -5.52 15.09
N LEU A 124 22.81 -4.62 15.68
CA LEU A 124 23.77 -3.78 14.93
C LEU A 124 25.02 -4.58 14.54
N TYR A 125 25.49 -4.42 13.31
CA TYR A 125 26.76 -5.05 12.88
C TYR A 125 27.98 -4.53 13.65
N PHE A 126 27.96 -3.25 14.05
CA PHE A 126 29.02 -2.62 14.85
C PHE A 126 28.43 -2.04 16.16
N PRO A 127 28.24 -2.84 17.22
CA PRO A 127 27.54 -2.38 18.44
C PRO A 127 28.32 -1.33 19.27
N ILE A 128 29.56 -1.01 18.89
CA ILE A 128 30.48 -0.07 19.58
C ILE A 128 29.86 1.34 19.76
N PHE A 129 28.89 1.73 18.93
CA PHE A 129 28.26 3.06 18.95
C PHE A 129 26.97 3.13 19.77
N SER A 130 26.51 2.02 20.36
CA SER A 130 25.20 1.90 21.01
C SER A 130 25.35 1.47 22.47
N MET A 131 24.45 1.93 23.34
CA MET A 131 24.35 1.47 24.75
C MET A 131 23.71 0.07 24.90
N GLY A 132 23.46 -0.64 23.78
CA GLY A 132 22.93 -1.99 23.78
C GLY A 132 23.04 -2.66 22.40
N ASP A 133 22.84 -3.98 22.38
CA ASP A 133 23.09 -4.83 21.19
C ASP A 133 22.02 -4.69 20.10
N MET A 134 20.84 -4.18 20.46
CA MET A 134 19.66 -4.11 19.59
C MET A 134 19.13 -2.68 19.50
N LYS A 135 18.65 -2.30 18.31
CA LYS A 135 17.97 -1.03 18.06
C LYS A 135 16.57 -1.30 17.52
N ARG A 136 15.56 -0.76 18.20
CA ARG A 136 14.17 -0.78 17.73
C ARG A 136 13.99 0.13 16.52
N VAL A 137 13.41 -0.44 15.47
CA VAL A 137 12.93 0.25 14.28
C VAL A 137 11.42 0.10 14.24
N ALA A 138 10.70 1.21 14.11
CA ALA A 138 9.24 1.22 14.06
C ALA A 138 8.74 1.81 12.73
N ALA A 139 7.56 1.35 12.30
CA ALA A 139 6.84 1.87 11.15
C ALA A 139 5.34 1.94 11.49
N SER A 140 4.65 2.92 10.91
CA SER A 140 3.21 3.10 11.03
C SER A 140 2.64 3.41 9.65
N THR A 141 1.64 2.65 9.24
CA THR A 141 0.96 2.83 7.95
C THR A 141 -0.54 2.81 8.14
N THR A 142 -1.22 3.66 7.37
CA THR A 142 -2.67 3.72 7.30
C THR A 142 -3.15 3.53 5.85
N ALA A 143 -4.12 2.66 5.63
CA ALA A 143 -4.83 2.56 4.36
C ALA A 143 -6.32 2.83 4.54
N VAL A 144 -6.94 3.40 3.50
CA VAL A 144 -8.39 3.62 3.44
C VAL A 144 -9.06 2.38 2.85
N TYR A 145 -10.17 1.95 3.44
CA TYR A 145 -11.07 0.95 2.87
C TYR A 145 -12.41 1.59 2.49
N SER A 146 -13.22 0.92 1.68
CA SER A 146 -14.51 1.43 1.21
C SER A 146 -15.60 0.38 1.31
N ASP A 147 -16.67 0.69 2.02
CA ASP A 147 -17.90 -0.08 2.06
C ASP A 147 -18.96 0.46 1.08
N LYS A 148 -18.59 1.41 0.21
CA LYS A 148 -19.54 2.04 -0.72
C LYS A 148 -20.02 1.04 -1.77
N THR A 149 -21.31 1.14 -2.08
CA THR A 149 -21.91 0.55 -3.27
C THR A 149 -21.77 1.51 -4.45
N ILE A 150 -21.57 0.96 -5.65
CA ILE A 150 -21.40 1.71 -6.89
C ILE A 150 -22.59 1.38 -7.79
N GLU A 151 -23.24 2.40 -8.32
CA GLU A 151 -24.30 2.25 -9.33
C GLU A 151 -23.86 2.95 -10.61
N VAL A 152 -23.82 2.20 -11.71
CA VAL A 152 -23.36 2.68 -13.01
C VAL A 152 -24.52 2.65 -14.00
N ALA A 153 -24.85 3.80 -14.57
CA ALA A 153 -25.81 3.91 -15.66
C ALA A 153 -25.08 4.12 -17.00
N MET A 154 -25.19 3.13 -17.89
CA MET A 154 -24.58 3.14 -19.21
C MET A 154 -25.60 3.58 -20.27
N MET A 155 -25.49 4.82 -20.72
CA MET A 155 -26.29 5.36 -21.83
C MET A 155 -25.60 5.02 -23.15
N LEU A 156 -26.22 4.18 -23.99
CA LEU A 156 -25.58 3.65 -25.21
C LEU A 156 -26.28 4.20 -26.46
N ASP A 157 -25.56 4.96 -27.29
CA ASP A 157 -26.08 5.46 -28.56
C ASP A 157 -26.20 4.33 -29.59
N VAL A 158 -27.42 4.09 -30.08
CA VAL A 158 -27.72 3.12 -31.13
C VAL A 158 -28.37 3.78 -32.36
N THR A 159 -28.12 5.08 -32.57
CA THR A 159 -28.58 5.83 -33.75
C THR A 159 -27.98 5.28 -35.05
N GLY A 160 -28.60 5.62 -36.20
CA GLY A 160 -28.10 5.20 -37.51
C GLY A 160 -26.64 5.59 -37.81
N SER A 161 -26.13 6.65 -37.17
CA SER A 161 -24.72 7.09 -37.30
C SER A 161 -23.70 6.10 -36.71
N MET A 162 -24.18 5.17 -35.87
CA MET A 162 -23.42 4.11 -35.23
C MET A 162 -23.35 2.84 -36.07
N ALA A 163 -24.02 2.79 -37.23
CA ALA A 163 -24.02 1.63 -38.11
C ALA A 163 -22.60 1.20 -38.53
N GLY A 164 -22.44 -0.09 -38.83
CA GLY A 164 -21.16 -0.68 -39.19
C GLY A 164 -20.29 -0.97 -37.96
N GLN A 165 -19.01 -0.57 -38.00
CA GLN A 165 -18.04 -0.96 -36.98
C GLN A 165 -18.31 -0.34 -35.60
N LYS A 166 -18.81 0.91 -35.54
CA LYS A 166 -19.00 1.63 -34.27
C LYS A 166 -19.93 0.92 -33.31
N ILE A 167 -21.07 0.40 -33.80
CA ILE A 167 -22.02 -0.33 -32.95
C ILE A 167 -21.46 -1.70 -32.53
N ILE A 168 -20.59 -2.32 -33.34
CA ILE A 168 -19.91 -3.56 -32.96
C ILE A 168 -18.94 -3.28 -31.81
N ASP A 169 -18.11 -2.25 -31.96
CA ASP A 169 -17.15 -1.84 -30.93
C ASP A 169 -17.84 -1.39 -29.65
N LEU A 170 -18.96 -0.64 -29.76
CA LEU A 170 -19.75 -0.22 -28.60
C LEU A 170 -20.28 -1.41 -27.80
N ARG A 171 -20.80 -2.45 -28.47
CA ARG A 171 -21.27 -3.67 -27.78
C ARG A 171 -20.13 -4.38 -27.08
N THR A 172 -18.99 -4.54 -27.75
CA THR A 172 -17.80 -5.18 -27.16
C THR A 172 -17.29 -4.38 -25.96
N ALA A 173 -17.15 -3.06 -26.09
CA ALA A 173 -16.73 -2.20 -25.00
C ALA A 173 -17.73 -2.23 -23.83
N ALA A 174 -19.03 -2.20 -24.11
CA ALA A 174 -20.05 -2.27 -23.08
C ALA A 174 -20.05 -3.63 -22.35
N ALA A 175 -19.92 -4.74 -23.08
CA ALA A 175 -19.79 -6.07 -22.48
C ALA A 175 -18.54 -6.16 -21.59
N ASN A 176 -17.38 -5.74 -22.10
CA ASN A 176 -16.14 -5.72 -21.34
C ASN A 176 -16.24 -4.85 -20.08
N ALA A 177 -16.93 -3.70 -20.16
CA ALA A 177 -17.14 -2.83 -19.01
C ALA A 177 -18.05 -3.49 -17.96
N VAL A 178 -19.16 -4.10 -18.37
CA VAL A 178 -20.06 -4.85 -17.48
C VAL A 178 -19.29 -5.98 -16.80
N ASP A 179 -18.55 -6.79 -17.55
CA ASP A 179 -17.76 -7.89 -17.01
C ASP A 179 -16.71 -7.38 -16.01
N SER A 180 -16.02 -6.27 -16.35
CA SER A 180 -15.02 -5.66 -15.47
C SER A 180 -15.63 -5.18 -14.15
N PHE A 181 -16.77 -4.48 -14.20
CA PHE A 181 -17.46 -3.98 -13.01
C PHE A 181 -18.05 -5.09 -12.15
N LEU A 182 -18.56 -6.16 -12.76
CA LEU A 182 -19.24 -7.25 -12.06
C LEU A 182 -18.29 -8.37 -11.62
N SER A 183 -17.05 -8.38 -12.11
CA SER A 183 -16.04 -9.37 -11.74
C SER A 183 -15.72 -9.37 -10.23
N GLY A 184 -15.56 -10.56 -9.67
CA GLY A 184 -15.08 -10.75 -8.29
C GLY A 184 -16.02 -10.26 -7.18
N GLN A 185 -17.30 -10.03 -7.49
CA GLN A 185 -18.30 -9.65 -6.49
C GLN A 185 -18.94 -10.85 -5.81
N ASP A 186 -19.37 -10.65 -4.56
CA ASP A 186 -20.24 -11.58 -3.84
C ASP A 186 -21.67 -11.49 -4.43
N PRO A 187 -22.22 -12.57 -5.03
CA PRO A 187 -23.57 -12.58 -5.58
C PRO A 187 -24.66 -12.32 -4.53
N ALA A 188 -24.41 -12.64 -3.25
CA ALA A 188 -25.36 -12.41 -2.17
C ALA A 188 -25.39 -10.94 -1.71
N LYS A 189 -24.31 -10.18 -1.98
CA LYS A 189 -24.14 -8.78 -1.58
C LYS A 189 -23.44 -7.97 -2.68
N PRO A 190 -24.09 -7.73 -3.82
CA PRO A 190 -23.47 -7.04 -4.94
C PRO A 190 -23.13 -5.59 -4.56
N ARG A 191 -21.85 -5.23 -4.72
CA ARG A 191 -21.35 -3.87 -4.49
C ARG A 191 -21.47 -2.98 -5.71
N VAL A 192 -21.37 -3.51 -6.92
CA VAL A 192 -21.58 -2.74 -8.16
C VAL A 192 -22.84 -3.23 -8.86
N ARG A 193 -23.70 -2.28 -9.20
CA ARG A 193 -24.88 -2.48 -10.04
C ARG A 193 -24.69 -1.71 -11.34
N VAL A 194 -25.07 -2.34 -12.45
CA VAL A 194 -24.99 -1.71 -13.77
C VAL A 194 -26.38 -1.71 -14.40
N SER A 195 -26.84 -0.54 -14.84
CA SER A 195 -28.02 -0.39 -15.68
C SER A 195 -27.60 0.01 -17.09
N ILE A 196 -28.17 -0.63 -18.11
CA ILE A 196 -27.88 -0.34 -19.52
C ILE A 196 -29.11 0.30 -20.15
N VAL A 197 -28.91 1.45 -20.79
CA VAL A 197 -29.97 2.29 -21.38
C VAL A 197 -29.59 2.63 -22.82
N PRO A 198 -29.92 1.77 -23.79
CA PRO A 198 -29.70 2.08 -25.20
C PRO A 198 -30.71 3.13 -25.69
N TYR A 199 -30.25 4.11 -26.45
CA TYR A 199 -31.07 5.20 -26.97
C TYR A 199 -30.79 5.50 -28.45
N ALA A 200 -31.83 5.96 -29.16
CA ALA A 200 -31.71 6.63 -30.45
C ALA A 200 -32.56 7.91 -30.44
N ASN A 201 -33.64 7.98 -31.19
CA ASN A 201 -34.63 9.07 -31.07
C ASN A 201 -35.35 9.07 -29.71
N SER A 202 -35.44 7.90 -29.08
CA SER A 202 -35.96 7.69 -27.74
C SER A 202 -35.30 6.47 -27.09
N VAL A 203 -35.49 6.31 -25.78
CA VAL A 203 -35.12 5.08 -25.05
C VAL A 203 -36.23 4.06 -25.26
N ASN A 204 -35.87 2.83 -25.64
CA ASN A 204 -36.84 1.75 -25.70
C ASN A 204 -37.04 1.16 -24.28
N ALA A 205 -38.06 1.63 -23.57
CA ALA A 205 -38.42 1.11 -22.26
C ALA A 205 -39.24 -0.20 -22.30
N GLY A 206 -39.51 -0.75 -23.48
CA GLY A 206 -40.26 -2.01 -23.64
C GLY A 206 -41.61 -1.98 -22.93
N ALA A 207 -41.98 -3.07 -22.25
CA ALA A 207 -43.24 -3.16 -21.49
C ALA A 207 -43.36 -2.14 -20.36
N LEU A 208 -42.24 -1.60 -19.84
CA LEU A 208 -42.28 -0.53 -18.84
C LEU A 208 -42.89 0.75 -19.41
N ALA A 209 -42.73 0.99 -20.72
CA ALA A 209 -43.34 2.15 -21.37
C ALA A 209 -44.87 2.17 -21.21
N GLY A 210 -45.53 1.01 -21.25
CA GLY A 210 -46.99 0.90 -21.12
C GLY A 210 -47.52 1.19 -19.72
N SER A 211 -46.69 1.03 -18.67
CA SER A 211 -47.08 1.23 -17.26
C SER A 211 -46.51 2.50 -16.62
N SER A 212 -45.41 3.06 -17.14
CA SER A 212 -44.69 4.16 -16.50
C SER A 212 -44.36 5.35 -17.41
N VAL A 213 -44.60 5.25 -18.72
CA VAL A 213 -44.32 6.34 -19.66
C VAL A 213 -45.63 6.87 -20.23
N TYR A 214 -45.93 8.13 -19.93
CA TYR A 214 -47.04 8.81 -20.56
C TYR A 214 -46.72 9.11 -22.03
N VAL A 215 -47.59 8.65 -22.94
CA VAL A 215 -47.47 8.89 -24.39
C VAL A 215 -48.63 9.77 -24.85
N GLU A 216 -48.32 10.92 -25.45
CA GLU A 216 -49.32 11.76 -26.11
C GLU A 216 -49.72 11.12 -27.45
N THR A 217 -50.86 10.44 -27.46
CA THR A 217 -51.45 9.78 -28.65
C THR A 217 -52.35 10.71 -29.47
N SER A 218 -52.75 11.86 -28.92
CA SER A 218 -53.56 12.87 -29.61
C SER A 218 -53.10 14.31 -29.32
N THR A 219 -53.44 15.25 -30.20
CA THR A 219 -53.16 16.69 -29.99
C THR A 219 -53.88 17.26 -28.76
N SER A 220 -54.99 16.67 -28.35
CA SER A 220 -55.74 17.04 -27.14
C SER A 220 -55.05 16.61 -25.83
N GLN A 221 -54.05 15.73 -25.90
CA GLN A 221 -53.26 15.25 -24.77
C GLN A 221 -52.00 16.08 -24.48
N ARG A 222 -51.70 17.07 -25.32
CA ARG A 222 -50.64 18.07 -25.07
C ARG A 222 -50.96 18.83 -23.80
N LYS A 223 -50.10 18.71 -22.78
CA LYS A 223 -50.20 19.25 -21.39
C LYS A 223 -50.71 18.29 -20.32
N GLN A 224 -51.01 17.04 -20.67
CA GLN A 224 -51.37 15.99 -19.70
C GLN A 224 -50.20 15.06 -19.35
N ALA A 225 -48.98 15.34 -19.86
CA ALA A 225 -47.78 14.71 -19.33
C ALA A 225 -47.81 14.82 -17.81
N PRO A 226 -47.56 13.73 -17.06
CA PRO A 226 -47.51 13.76 -15.61
C PRO A 226 -46.36 14.69 -15.20
N GLY A 227 -46.69 15.98 -15.14
CA GLY A 227 -45.97 16.92 -14.33
C GLY A 227 -45.98 16.38 -12.92
N ASN A 228 -44.90 16.64 -12.21
CA ASN A 228 -44.58 16.22 -10.85
C ASN A 228 -45.61 16.74 -9.82
N GLY A 229 -46.88 16.38 -10.02
CA GLY A 229 -48.04 16.81 -9.27
C GLY A 229 -48.33 15.77 -8.21
N ALA A 230 -47.93 16.10 -6.99
CA ALA A 230 -48.26 15.46 -5.73
C ALA A 230 -48.15 13.93 -5.71
N VAL A 231 -47.04 13.45 -5.15
CA VAL A 231 -46.92 12.10 -4.57
C VAL A 231 -48.12 11.88 -3.65
N GLN A 232 -49.02 10.97 -4.05
CA GLN A 232 -50.06 10.45 -3.17
C GLN A 232 -49.43 9.30 -2.38
N TYR A 233 -49.43 9.44 -1.04
CA TYR A 233 -49.00 8.42 -0.09
C TYR A 233 -49.89 7.19 -0.15
#